data_AF-A0A935FD50-F1
#
_entry.id   AF-A0A935FD50-F1
#
_cell.length_a   1.000
_cell.length_b   1.000
_cell.length_c   1.000
_cell.angle_alpha   90.00
_cell.angle_beta   90.00
_cell.angle_gamma   90.00
#
_symmetry.space_group_name_H-M   'P 1'
#
loop_
_entity.id
_entity.type
_entity.pdbx_description
1 polymer ?
#
loop_
_entity_poly.entity_id
_entity_poly.type
_entity_poly.pdbx_seq_one_letter_code
_entity_poly.pdbx_strand_id
1 'polypeptide(L)'
;MDYLLLDVVDVVPAREANGPGLSFYLLLGVTILAEAALMRVLKYQKWGPALFQSLLANLASLAIGFLLLEWVPGLFFPNQLLNLAALWLITVLIETPVLFLLNRQQPLQTTIKVSMLINLLSYLLFYGYLQFFTR
;
A
#
# COMPACT_ATOMS: atom_id res chain seq x y z
N MET A 1 -22.67 11.58 -2.03
CA MET A 1 -21.86 10.71 -1.16
C MET A 1 -20.45 10.82 -1.67
N ASP A 2 -19.49 11.23 -0.86
CA ASP A 2 -18.11 11.38 -1.32
C ASP A 2 -17.51 9.99 -1.49
N TYR A 3 -17.40 9.56 -2.74
CA TYR A 3 -17.00 8.23 -3.14
C TYR A 3 -15.49 8.02 -3.10
N LEU A 4 -14.68 8.96 -2.59
CA LEU A 4 -13.20 9.00 -2.72
C LEU A 4 -12.41 7.66 -2.66
N LEU A 5 -12.85 6.64 -1.92
CA LEU A 5 -12.24 5.30 -1.91
C LEU A 5 -12.80 4.30 -2.93
N LEU A 6 -14.13 4.30 -3.14
CA LEU A 6 -14.78 3.53 -4.20
C LEU A 6 -14.46 4.17 -5.55
N ASP A 7 -14.50 5.50 -5.61
CA ASP A 7 -13.88 6.31 -6.63
C ASP A 7 -12.43 5.89 -6.78
N VAL A 8 -11.51 5.90 -5.83
CA VAL A 8 -10.12 5.48 -6.13
C VAL A 8 -9.96 4.09 -6.76
N VAL A 9 -10.70 3.10 -6.28
CA VAL A 9 -10.72 1.73 -6.83
C VAL A 9 -11.40 1.69 -8.21
N ASP A 10 -12.35 2.60 -8.47
CA ASP A 10 -13.07 2.77 -9.73
C ASP A 10 -12.54 3.93 -10.61
N VAL A 11 -11.63 4.80 -10.17
CA VAL A 11 -11.24 6.08 -10.78
C VAL A 11 -9.85 5.96 -11.33
N VAL A 12 -8.97 5.19 -10.69
CA VAL A 12 -7.72 4.81 -11.34
C VAL A 12 -8.01 3.90 -12.55
N PRO A 13 -8.97 2.95 -12.51
CA PRO A 13 -9.34 2.16 -13.69
C PRO A 13 -10.43 2.76 -14.59
N ALA A 14 -11.47 3.45 -14.07
CA ALA A 14 -12.60 3.91 -14.90
C ALA A 14 -12.52 5.37 -15.37
N ARG A 15 -11.60 6.20 -14.85
CA ARG A 15 -11.38 7.55 -15.40
C ARG A 15 -10.46 7.56 -16.62
N GLU A 16 -9.70 6.49 -16.82
CA GLU A 16 -8.89 6.28 -18.02
C GLU A 16 -9.40 5.06 -18.78
N ALA A 17 -10.12 5.32 -19.88
CA ALA A 17 -10.48 4.30 -20.87
C ALA A 17 -9.26 3.54 -21.45
N ASN A 18 -8.03 3.93 -21.06
CA ASN A 18 -6.74 3.42 -21.54
C ASN A 18 -5.85 2.80 -20.41
N GLY A 19 -6.35 2.64 -19.18
CA GLY A 19 -5.58 2.07 -18.05
C GLY A 19 -4.91 3.11 -17.13
N PRO A 20 -4.08 2.71 -16.15
CA PRO A 20 -3.51 3.64 -15.18
C PRO A 20 -2.58 4.66 -15.85
N GLY A 21 -2.77 5.96 -15.59
CA GLY A 21 -1.92 7.00 -16.14
C GLY A 21 -0.49 7.02 -15.58
N LEU A 22 0.40 7.75 -16.26
CA LEU A 22 1.81 7.93 -15.85
C LEU A 22 1.94 8.40 -14.39
N SER A 23 1.04 9.26 -13.92
CA SER A 23 1.05 9.77 -12.54
C SER A 23 0.86 8.68 -11.49
N PHE A 24 0.07 7.64 -11.79
CA PHE A 24 -0.11 6.49 -10.90
C PHE A 24 1.17 5.66 -10.80
N TYR A 25 1.83 5.38 -11.94
CA TYR A 25 3.11 4.67 -11.93
C TYR A 25 4.22 5.45 -11.23
N LEU A 26 4.24 6.78 -11.39
CA LEU A 26 5.15 7.65 -10.66
C LEU A 26 4.89 7.60 -9.15
N LEU A 27 3.63 7.63 -8.72
CA LEU A 27 3.27 7.45 -7.31
C LEU A 27 3.78 6.13 -6.78
N LEU A 28 3.53 5.02 -7.48
CA LEU A 28 4.00 3.70 -7.09
C LEU A 28 5.53 3.64 -6.97
N GLY A 29 6.25 4.23 -7.93
CA GLY A 29 7.70 4.36 -7.88
C GLY A 29 8.19 5.18 -6.67
N VAL A 30 7.57 6.33 -6.39
CA VAL A 30 7.91 7.17 -5.24
C VAL A 30 7.61 6.44 -3.93
N THR A 31 6.49 5.73 -3.82
CA THR A 31 6.12 4.93 -2.66
C THR A 31 7.18 3.86 -2.40
N ILE A 32 7.59 3.08 -3.40
CA ILE A 32 8.62 2.04 -3.24
C ILE A 32 9.96 2.64 -2.78
N LEU A 33 10.37 3.77 -3.36
CA LEU A 33 11.60 4.45 -2.95
C LEU A 33 11.51 4.94 -1.50
N ALA A 34 10.37 5.51 -1.10
CA ALA A 34 10.14 6.04 0.23
C ALA A 34 10.10 4.92 1.29
N GLU A 35 9.43 3.81 0.99
CA GLU A 35 9.41 2.63 1.85
C GLU A 35 10.81 2.02 2.01
N ALA A 36 11.55 1.84 0.90
CA ALA A 36 12.91 1.30 0.94
C ALA A 36 13.85 2.21 1.74
N ALA A 37 13.71 3.52 1.61
CA ALA A 37 14.43 4.50 2.42
C ALA A 37 14.07 4.35 3.91
N LEU A 38 12.79 4.18 4.23
CA LEU A 38 12.35 3.97 5.61
C LEU A 38 12.88 2.66 6.20
N MET A 39 12.82 1.55 5.45
CA MET A 39 13.44 0.28 5.85
C MET A 39 14.94 0.44 6.13
N ARG A 40 15.64 1.26 5.33
CA ARG A 40 17.06 1.55 5.55
C ARG A 40 17.29 2.37 6.81
N VAL A 41 16.50 3.43 7.03
CA VAL A 41 16.58 4.30 8.22
C VAL A 41 16.32 3.50 9.50
N LEU A 42 15.34 2.59 9.46
CA LEU A 42 15.00 1.68 10.54
C LEU A 42 16.00 0.52 10.71
N LYS A 43 17.07 0.49 9.89
CA LYS A 43 18.10 -0.56 9.88
C LYS A 43 17.53 -1.98 9.66
N TYR A 44 16.40 -2.09 8.97
CA TYR A 44 15.75 -3.37 8.66
C TYR A 44 16.48 -4.11 7.54
N GLN A 45 16.87 -3.39 6.48
CA GLN A 45 17.65 -3.91 5.36
C GLN A 45 18.61 -2.89 4.72
N LYS A 46 19.52 -3.40 3.89
CA LYS A 46 20.33 -2.62 2.95
C LYS A 46 19.46 -2.15 1.77
N TRP A 47 19.88 -1.07 1.11
CA TRP A 47 19.13 -0.43 0.03
C TRP A 47 18.65 -1.37 -1.10
N GLY A 48 19.55 -2.18 -1.67
CA GLY A 48 19.19 -3.09 -2.77
C GLY A 48 18.08 -4.07 -2.40
N PRO A 49 18.27 -4.91 -1.35
CA PRO A 49 17.22 -5.79 -0.86
C PRO A 49 15.96 -5.06 -0.40
N ALA A 50 16.07 -3.86 0.19
CA ALA A 50 14.91 -3.09 0.65
C ALA A 50 14.00 -2.66 -0.51
N LEU A 51 14.57 -2.24 -1.65
CA LEU A 51 13.79 -1.89 -2.84
C LEU A 51 13.02 -3.10 -3.38
N PHE A 52 13.69 -4.25 -3.48
CA PHE A 52 13.07 -5.48 -3.94
C PHE A 52 11.97 -5.97 -2.99
N GLN A 53 12.20 -5.90 -1.68
CA GLN A 53 11.22 -6.28 -0.67
C GLN A 53 10.01 -5.34 -0.67
N SER A 54 10.21 -4.03 -0.78
CA SER A 54 9.12 -3.05 -0.89
C SER A 54 8.28 -3.26 -2.16
N LEU A 55 8.93 -3.48 -3.32
CA LEU A 55 8.23 -3.81 -4.56
C LEU A 55 7.37 -5.08 -4.41
N LEU A 56 7.94 -6.17 -3.87
CA LEU A 56 7.20 -7.42 -3.68
C LEU A 56 6.05 -7.28 -2.68
N ALA A 57 6.27 -6.56 -1.58
CA ALA A 57 5.23 -6.31 -0.58
C ALA A 57 4.05 -5.55 -1.21
N ASN A 58 4.32 -4.46 -1.94
CA ASN A 58 3.29 -3.69 -2.64
C ASN A 58 2.55 -4.53 -3.69
N LEU A 59 3.26 -5.34 -4.49
CA LEU A 59 2.62 -6.21 -5.48
C LEU A 59 1.75 -7.29 -4.82
N ALA A 60 2.20 -7.89 -3.73
CA ALA A 60 1.42 -8.86 -2.98
C ALA A 60 0.15 -8.22 -2.38
N SER A 61 0.28 -7.03 -1.80
CA SER A 61 -0.83 -6.24 -1.29
C SER A 61 -1.84 -5.88 -2.37
N LEU A 62 -1.39 -5.46 -3.55
CA LEU A 62 -2.26 -5.17 -4.69
C LEU A 62 -3.02 -6.42 -5.13
N ALA A 63 -2.32 -7.54 -5.33
CA ALA A 63 -2.92 -8.79 -5.78
C ALA A 63 -4.01 -9.28 -4.80
N ILE A 64 -3.72 -9.25 -3.49
CA ILE A 64 -4.70 -9.65 -2.47
C ILE A 64 -5.82 -8.61 -2.34
N GLY A 65 -5.52 -7.32 -2.50
CA GLY A 65 -6.53 -6.27 -2.56
C GLY A 65 -7.58 -6.53 -3.64
N PHE A 66 -7.16 -6.89 -4.86
CA PHE A 66 -8.07 -7.28 -5.94
C PHE A 66 -8.94 -8.49 -5.58
N LEU A 67 -8.34 -9.54 -4.99
CA LEU A 67 -9.10 -10.73 -4.56
C LEU A 67 -10.13 -10.42 -3.46
N LEU A 68 -9.78 -9.54 -2.52
CA LEU A 68 -10.69 -9.15 -1.43
C LEU A 68 -11.91 -8.38 -1.94
N LEU A 69 -11.72 -7.52 -2.94
CA LEU A 69 -12.82 -6.80 -3.57
C LEU A 69 -13.82 -7.74 -4.25
N GLU A 70 -13.34 -8.81 -4.87
CA GLU A 70 -14.18 -9.80 -5.54
C GLU A 70 -14.91 -10.71 -4.54
N TRP A 71 -14.23 -11.16 -3.48
CA TRP A 71 -14.72 -12.23 -2.61
C TRP A 71 -15.47 -11.75 -1.37
N VAL A 72 -15.32 -10.48 -0.98
CA VAL A 72 -15.96 -9.92 0.22
C VAL A 72 -16.83 -8.73 -0.15
N PRO A 73 -17.99 -8.97 -0.81
CA PRO A 73 -18.94 -7.90 -1.08
C PRO A 73 -19.45 -7.31 0.24
N GLY A 74 -19.28 -5.99 0.41
CA GLY A 74 -19.63 -5.29 1.64
C GLY A 74 -18.50 -5.12 2.66
N LEU A 75 -17.23 -5.32 2.26
CA LEU A 75 -16.05 -5.00 3.09
C LEU A 75 -16.03 -3.52 3.56
N PHE A 76 -16.71 -2.62 2.83
CA PHE A 76 -16.70 -1.19 3.09
C PHE A 76 -17.88 -0.72 3.94
N PHE A 77 -17.55 0.07 4.97
CA PHE A 77 -18.46 0.74 5.87
C PHE A 77 -18.89 2.12 5.32
N PRO A 78 -19.99 2.72 5.83
CA PRO A 78 -20.37 4.08 5.47
C PRO A 78 -19.35 5.15 5.89
N ASN A 79 -18.50 4.85 6.87
CA ASN A 79 -17.50 5.77 7.39
C ASN A 79 -16.16 5.58 6.68
N GLN A 80 -15.71 6.63 5.96
CA GLN A 80 -14.47 6.62 5.19
C GLN A 80 -13.22 6.36 6.04
N LEU A 81 -13.16 6.91 7.26
CA LEU A 81 -12.01 6.73 8.14
C LEU A 81 -11.90 5.26 8.59
N LEU A 82 -13.03 4.61 8.85
CA LEU A 82 -13.06 3.17 9.15
C LEU A 82 -12.60 2.34 7.96
N ASN A 83 -12.96 2.71 6.73
CA ASN A 83 -12.49 2.03 5.52
C ASN A 83 -10.98 2.17 5.33
N LEU A 84 -10.42 3.37 5.52
CA LEU A 84 -8.97 3.59 5.45
C LEU A 84 -8.22 2.78 6.52
N ALA A 85 -8.74 2.79 7.76
CA ALA A 85 -8.14 2.03 8.85
C ALA A 85 -8.20 0.50 8.60
N ALA A 86 -9.33 0.00 8.09
CA ALA A 86 -9.50 -1.40 7.76
C ALA A 86 -8.58 -1.84 6.63
N LEU A 87 -8.52 -1.06 5.54
CA LEU A 87 -7.63 -1.33 4.41
C LEU A 87 -6.16 -1.31 4.86
N TRP A 88 -5.75 -0.28 5.61
CA TRP A 88 -4.38 -0.19 6.14
C TRP A 88 -4.04 -1.41 7.01
N LEU A 89 -4.95 -1.85 7.88
CA LEU A 89 -4.74 -3.02 8.72
C LEU A 89 -4.62 -4.30 7.89
N ILE A 90 -5.47 -4.46 6.87
CA ILE A 90 -5.40 -5.58 5.93
C ILE A 90 -4.04 -5.59 5.22
N THR A 91 -3.58 -4.44 4.73
CA THR A 91 -2.26 -4.34 4.06
C THR A 91 -1.14 -4.74 5.01
N VAL A 92 -1.14 -4.24 6.25
CA VAL A 92 -0.15 -4.64 7.27
C VAL A 92 -0.18 -6.14 7.54
N LEU A 93 -1.37 -6.76 7.62
CA LEU A 93 -1.52 -8.20 7.85
C LEU A 93 -0.98 -9.04 6.68
N ILE A 94 -1.06 -8.53 5.46
CA ILE A 94 -0.57 -9.18 4.24
C ILE A 94 0.95 -9.00 4.09
N GLU A 95 1.44 -7.78 4.26
CA GLU A 95 2.85 -7.47 4.01
C GLU A 95 3.78 -8.02 5.09
N THR A 96 3.30 -8.08 6.34
CA THR A 96 4.11 -8.59 7.44
C THR A 96 4.63 -10.02 7.18
N PRO A 97 3.79 -11.01 6.80
CA PRO A 97 4.25 -12.32 6.37
C PRO A 97 5.23 -12.27 5.19
N VAL A 98 4.94 -11.45 4.16
CA VAL A 98 5.79 -11.35 2.97
C VAL A 98 7.19 -10.86 3.36
N LEU A 99 7.27 -9.75 4.09
CA LEU A 99 8.54 -9.20 4.57
C LEU A 99 9.27 -10.16 5.51
N PHE A 100 8.55 -10.84 6.40
CA PHE A 100 9.14 -11.81 7.32
C PHE A 100 9.73 -13.00 6.58
N LEU A 101 9.05 -13.51 5.55
CA LEU A 101 9.54 -14.60 4.72
C LEU A 101 10.76 -14.18 3.89
N LEU A 102 10.79 -12.95 3.39
CA LEU A 102 11.90 -12.40 2.62
C LEU A 102 13.11 -11.99 3.49
N ASN A 103 12.92 -11.79 4.80
CA ASN A 103 13.95 -11.34 5.72
C ASN A 103 13.91 -12.09 7.06
N ARG A 104 13.99 -13.43 7.03
CA ARG A 104 13.91 -14.30 8.22
C ARG A 104 14.96 -14.05 9.30
N GLN A 105 15.98 -13.24 9.02
CA GLN A 105 17.00 -12.84 9.99
C GLN A 105 16.46 -11.83 11.02
N GLN A 106 15.40 -11.09 10.69
CA GLN A 106 14.80 -10.10 11.57
C GLN A 106 13.71 -10.73 12.44
N PRO A 107 13.57 -10.33 13.71
CA PRO A 107 12.51 -10.84 14.57
C PRO A 107 11.13 -10.35 14.10
N LEU A 108 10.09 -11.17 14.31
CA LEU A 108 8.73 -10.89 13.85
C LEU A 108 8.21 -9.55 14.37
N GLN A 109 8.48 -9.19 15.63
CA GLN A 109 8.07 -7.91 16.21
C GLN A 109 8.66 -6.70 15.47
N THR A 110 9.90 -6.79 15.02
CA THR A 110 10.55 -5.74 14.22
C THR A 110 9.92 -5.67 12.84
N THR A 111 9.63 -6.82 12.23
CA THR A 111 8.96 -6.87 10.92
C THR A 111 7.55 -6.26 10.99
N ILE A 112 6.77 -6.55 12.03
CA ILE A 112 5.45 -5.93 12.26
C ILE A 112 5.59 -4.40 12.36
N LYS A 113 6.52 -3.90 13.18
CA LYS A 113 6.74 -2.46 13.35
C LYS A 113 7.13 -1.79 12.03
N VAL A 114 8.05 -2.39 11.28
CA VAL A 114 8.49 -1.87 9.98
C VAL A 114 7.32 -1.88 9.00
N SER A 115 6.58 -2.99 8.91
CA SER A 115 5.38 -3.13 8.08
C SER A 115 4.34 -2.05 8.38
N MET A 116 4.01 -1.81 9.66
CA MET A 116 3.08 -0.75 10.06
C MET A 116 3.55 0.64 9.61
N LEU A 117 4.84 0.94 9.77
CA LEU A 117 5.40 2.25 9.44
C LEU A 117 5.51 2.51 7.94
N ILE A 118 5.94 1.52 7.15
CA ILE A 118 6.00 1.64 5.69
C ILE A 118 4.58 1.77 5.11
N ASN A 119 3.62 0.97 5.60
CA ASN A 119 2.23 1.05 5.14
C ASN A 119 1.59 2.38 5.50
N LEU A 120 1.85 2.90 6.70
CA LEU A 120 1.37 4.22 7.09
C LEU A 120 1.92 5.30 6.15
N LEU A 121 3.22 5.24 5.83
CA LEU A 121 3.84 6.16 4.88
C LEU A 121 3.19 6.07 3.50
N SER A 122 2.96 4.86 2.99
CA SER A 122 2.33 4.62 1.69
C SER A 122 0.92 5.18 1.62
N TYR A 123 0.12 5.01 2.68
CA TYR A 123 -1.22 5.60 2.76
C TYR A 123 -1.20 7.13 2.85
N LEU A 124 -0.21 7.72 3.53
CA LEU A 124 -0.04 9.18 3.58
C LEU A 124 0.35 9.75 2.21
N LEU A 125 1.28 9.10 1.50
CA LEU A 125 1.65 9.48 0.13
C LEU A 125 0.46 9.35 -0.82
N PHE A 126 -0.28 8.25 -0.69
CA PHE A 126 -1.47 8.00 -1.48
C PHE A 126 -2.58 9.04 -1.22
N TYR A 127 -2.88 9.33 0.04
CA TYR A 127 -3.84 10.37 0.40
C TYR A 127 -3.42 11.75 -0.13
N GLY A 128 -2.14 12.10 0.01
CA GLY A 128 -1.58 13.33 -0.55
C GLY A 128 -1.78 13.39 -2.07
N TYR A 129 -1.45 12.32 -2.79
CA TYR A 129 -1.67 12.24 -4.24
C TYR A 129 -3.13 12.54 -4.62
N LEU A 130 -4.09 11.95 -3.93
CA LEU A 130 -5.51 12.19 -4.20
C LEU A 130 -5.89 13.66 -4.01
N GLN A 131 -5.42 14.29 -2.93
CA GLN A 131 -5.72 15.70 -2.67
C GLN A 131 -5.15 16.65 -3.74
N PHE A 132 -4.00 16.33 -4.32
CA PHE A 132 -3.32 17.21 -5.28
C PHE A 132 -3.65 16.95 -6.75
N PHE A 133 -3.91 15.70 -7.13
CA PHE A 133 -4.06 15.30 -8.55
C PHE A 133 -5.48 14.93 -8.97
N THR A 134 -6.41 14.74 -8.03
CA THR A 134 -7.78 14.33 -8.35
C THR A 134 -8.85 15.39 -8.07
N ARG A 135 -8.47 16.52 -7.45
CA ARG A 135 -9.26 17.75 -7.37
C ARG A 135 -9.04 18.62 -8.61
#